data_AF-A0A9D7SUV1-F1
#
_entry.id   AF-A0A9D7SUV1-F1
#
_cell.length_a   1.000
_cell.length_b   1.000
_cell.length_c   1.000
_cell.angle_alpha   90.00
_cell.angle_beta   90.00
_cell.angle_gamma   90.00
#
_symmetry.space_group_name_H-M   'P 1'
#
loop_
_entity.id
_entity.type
_entity.pdbx_description
1 polymer ?
#
loop_
_entity_poly.entity_id
_entity_poly.type
_entity_poly.pdbx_seq_one_letter_code
_entity_poly.pdbx_strand_id
1 'polypeptide(L)'
;MIIQRKQITQLVILTGIILWAGVISCKYDEVLPKEPDPGFQASFSRDIIPILNASCNQSGCHNGAGHVPDLRAFVAYESLWSGNYIDTLVPDQSELYQWMSGLKGLPMPVEGANATNNAVVLQWIEQGALNN
;
A
#
# COMPACT_ATOMS: atom_id res chain seq x y z
N MET A 1 -12.85 -34.04 53.77
CA MET A 1 -12.82 -32.65 53.25
C MET A 1 -11.59 -32.33 52.37
N ILE A 2 -10.39 -32.88 52.66
CA ILE A 2 -9.14 -32.56 51.91
C ILE A 2 -9.12 -33.13 50.48
N ILE A 3 -9.69 -34.32 50.26
CA ILE A 3 -9.70 -35.00 48.95
C ILE A 3 -10.56 -34.26 47.92
N GLN A 4 -11.72 -33.74 48.33
CA GLN A 4 -12.60 -32.98 47.43
C GLN A 4 -12.02 -31.62 47.02
N ARG A 5 -11.27 -30.97 47.91
CA ARG A 5 -10.54 -29.73 47.56
C ARG A 5 -9.49 -29.98 46.48
N LYS A 6 -8.72 -31.07 46.56
CA LYS A 6 -7.72 -31.43 45.54
C LYS A 6 -8.34 -31.73 44.17
N GLN A 7 -9.46 -32.45 44.15
CA GLN A 7 -10.19 -32.78 42.91
C GLN A 7 -10.77 -31.53 42.23
N ILE A 8 -11.33 -30.59 43.00
CA ILE A 8 -11.83 -29.30 42.48
C ILE A 8 -10.67 -28.46 41.93
N THR A 9 -9.53 -28.41 42.63
CA THR A 9 -8.35 -27.67 42.15
C THR A 9 -7.79 -28.27 40.85
N GLN A 10 -7.73 -29.60 40.72
CA GLN A 10 -7.31 -30.25 39.48
C GLN A 10 -8.27 -29.98 38.32
N LEU A 11 -9.59 -29.98 38.56
CA LEU A 11 -10.59 -29.71 37.54
C LEU A 11 -10.51 -28.27 37.01
N VAL A 12 -10.28 -27.29 37.90
CA VAL A 12 -10.12 -25.86 37.54
C VAL A 12 -8.85 -25.61 36.73
N ILE A 13 -7.75 -26.31 37.05
CA ILE A 13 -6.49 -26.20 36.28
C ILE A 13 -6.68 -26.78 34.87
N LEU A 14 -7.33 -27.94 34.76
CA LEU A 14 -7.59 -28.59 33.47
C LEU A 14 -8.50 -27.77 32.56
N THR A 15 -9.57 -27.16 33.09
CA THR A 15 -10.44 -26.27 32.30
C THR A 15 -9.76 -24.95 31.94
N GLY A 16 -8.91 -24.41 32.81
CA GLY A 16 -8.10 -23.22 32.51
C GLY A 16 -7.12 -23.41 31.35
N ILE A 17 -6.46 -24.57 31.27
CA ILE A 17 -5.51 -24.90 30.19
C ILE A 17 -6.22 -25.06 28.83
N ILE A 18 -7.41 -25.65 28.83
CA ILE A 18 -8.22 -25.84 27.61
C ILE A 18 -8.70 -24.49 27.05
N LEU A 19 -9.08 -23.55 27.92
CA LEU A 19 -9.51 -22.21 27.51
C LEU A 19 -8.34 -21.35 26.98
N TRP A 20 -7.13 -21.54 27.50
CA TRP A 20 -5.93 -20.84 27.03
C TRP A 20 -5.43 -21.31 25.64
N ALA A 21 -5.69 -22.56 25.28
CA ALA A 21 -5.28 -23.11 23.98
C ALA A 21 -6.10 -22.59 22.78
N GLY A 22 -7.31 -22.05 23.01
CA GLY A 22 -8.24 -21.64 21.96
C GLY A 22 -7.99 -20.27 21.31
N VAL A 23 -7.11 -19.44 21.88
CA VAL A 23 -6.92 -18.03 21.42
C VAL A 23 -5.79 -17.83 20.43
N ILE A 24 -5.07 -18.89 20.01
CA ILE A 24 -3.79 -18.75 19.28
C ILE A 24 -3.92 -18.96 17.75
N SER A 25 -5.10 -19.33 17.21
CA SER A 25 -5.20 -19.75 15.79
C SER A 25 -6.04 -18.87 14.87
N CYS A 26 -5.94 -17.54 15.01
CA CYS A 26 -6.21 -16.65 13.87
C CYS A 26 -4.90 -16.40 13.13
N LYS A 27 -4.60 -17.20 12.11
CA LYS A 27 -3.57 -16.84 11.13
C LYS A 27 -4.24 -16.02 10.04
N TYR A 28 -3.87 -14.75 9.93
CA TYR A 28 -4.15 -13.98 8.72
C TYR A 28 -3.16 -14.46 7.67
N ASP A 29 -3.65 -14.99 6.56
CA ASP A 29 -2.81 -15.17 5.39
C ASP A 29 -2.44 -13.77 4.91
N GLU A 30 -1.18 -13.39 5.09
CA GLU A 30 -0.64 -12.19 4.44
C GLU A 30 -0.71 -12.43 2.93
N VAL A 31 -1.74 -11.86 2.28
CA VAL A 31 -1.77 -11.74 0.83
C VAL A 31 -0.70 -10.72 0.48
N LEU A 32 0.52 -11.20 0.23
CA LEU A 32 1.60 -10.35 -0.24
C LEU A 32 1.12 -9.66 -1.53
N PRO A 33 1.43 -8.37 -1.70
CA PRO A 33 1.14 -7.66 -2.94
C PRO A 33 1.71 -8.46 -4.11
N LYS A 34 0.93 -8.59 -5.19
CA LYS A 34 1.47 -9.21 -6.40
C LYS A 34 2.48 -8.24 -6.99
N GLU A 35 3.76 -8.49 -6.71
CA GLU A 35 4.86 -7.85 -7.42
C GLU A 35 4.65 -8.07 -8.93
N PRO A 36 4.88 -7.04 -9.76
CA PRO A 36 4.87 -7.21 -11.20
C PRO A 36 5.83 -8.31 -11.66
N ASP A 37 5.52 -8.94 -12.79
CA ASP A 37 6.41 -9.93 -13.40
C ASP A 37 7.79 -9.29 -13.69
N PRO A 38 8.92 -9.98 -13.45
CA PRO A 38 10.24 -9.50 -13.85
C PRO A 38 10.37 -9.02 -15.31
N GLY A 39 9.50 -9.50 -16.22
CA GLY A 39 9.43 -9.05 -17.61
C GLY A 39 8.42 -7.93 -17.90
N PHE A 40 7.69 -7.44 -16.89
CA PHE A 40 6.68 -6.40 -17.06
C PHE A 40 7.35 -5.07 -17.43
N GLN A 41 6.91 -4.45 -18.53
CA GLN A 41 7.34 -3.11 -18.93
C GLN A 41 6.19 -2.14 -18.67
N ALA A 42 6.37 -1.29 -17.67
CA ALA A 42 5.37 -0.31 -17.31
C ALA A 42 5.27 0.78 -18.37
N SER A 43 4.04 1.14 -18.70
CA SER A 43 3.71 2.24 -19.60
C SER A 43 3.05 3.37 -18.82
N PHE A 44 3.53 4.60 -19.02
CA PHE A 44 2.92 5.76 -18.38
C PHE A 44 1.45 5.89 -18.78
N SER A 45 1.16 5.80 -20.07
CA SER A 45 -0.18 6.00 -20.60
C SER A 45 -1.16 4.88 -20.25
N ARG A 46 -0.70 3.62 -20.25
CA ARG A 46 -1.56 2.44 -20.05
C ARG A 46 -1.65 1.95 -18.61
N ASP A 47 -0.61 2.15 -17.81
CA ASP A 47 -0.55 1.59 -16.46
C ASP A 47 -0.62 2.69 -15.39
N ILE A 48 0.12 3.80 -15.56
CA ILE A 48 0.21 4.85 -14.55
C ILE A 48 -0.98 5.80 -14.59
N ILE A 49 -1.37 6.29 -15.77
CA ILE A 49 -2.53 7.19 -15.90
C ILE A 49 -3.82 6.57 -15.34
N PRO A 50 -4.16 5.29 -15.58
CA PRO A 50 -5.33 4.68 -14.95
C PRO A 50 -5.26 4.65 -13.41
N ILE A 51 -4.08 4.38 -12.83
CA ILE A 51 -3.88 4.43 -11.38
C ILE A 51 -4.14 5.84 -10.85
N LEU A 52 -3.58 6.87 -11.51
CA LEU A 52 -3.79 8.27 -11.13
C LEU A 52 -5.26 8.69 -11.27
N ASN A 53 -5.95 8.25 -12.31
CA ASN A 53 -7.37 8.57 -12.56
C ASN A 53 -8.32 7.88 -11.60
N ALA A 54 -7.98 6.70 -11.09
CA ALA A 54 -8.84 5.97 -10.17
C ALA A 54 -9.08 6.76 -8.86
N SER A 55 -8.02 7.39 -8.35
CA SER A 55 -8.02 7.89 -6.97
C SER A 55 -7.42 9.29 -6.76
N CYS A 56 -6.63 9.82 -7.70
CA CYS A 56 -5.86 11.06 -7.47
C CYS A 56 -6.35 12.23 -8.32
N ASN A 57 -6.56 12.00 -9.62
CA ASN A 57 -7.00 12.99 -10.61
C ASN A 57 -8.52 13.25 -10.52
N GLN A 58 -9.00 13.52 -9.32
CA GLN A 58 -10.40 13.83 -9.04
C GLN A 58 -10.61 15.33 -8.81
N SER A 59 -11.82 15.82 -9.10
CA SER A 59 -12.18 17.23 -8.91
C SER A 59 -11.92 17.68 -7.47
N GLY A 60 -11.17 18.76 -7.27
CA GLY A 60 -10.79 19.27 -5.96
C GLY A 60 -9.55 18.62 -5.34
N CYS A 61 -9.05 17.53 -5.93
CA CYS A 61 -7.79 16.89 -5.57
C CYS A 61 -6.73 17.29 -6.61
N HIS A 62 -6.27 16.37 -7.46
CA HIS A 62 -5.19 16.64 -8.42
C HIS A 62 -5.67 16.81 -9.87
N ASN A 63 -6.88 17.33 -10.09
CA ASN A 63 -7.45 17.55 -11.43
C ASN A 63 -7.19 18.97 -11.97
N GLY A 64 -6.02 19.54 -11.71
CA GLY A 64 -5.65 20.91 -12.12
C GLY A 64 -6.35 22.06 -11.37
N ALA A 65 -7.35 21.75 -10.55
CA ALA A 65 -7.94 22.64 -9.57
C ALA A 65 -8.04 21.91 -8.22
N GLY A 66 -7.20 22.30 -7.28
CA GLY A 66 -7.05 21.64 -5.98
C GLY A 66 -5.59 21.65 -5.52
N HIS A 67 -5.00 20.47 -5.38
CA HIS A 67 -3.63 20.25 -4.97
C HIS A 67 -2.69 20.06 -6.17
N VAL A 68 -1.46 20.55 -6.05
CA VAL A 68 -0.36 20.22 -6.96
C VAL A 68 0.27 18.89 -6.56
N PRO A 69 0.76 18.06 -7.50
CA PRO A 69 0.82 18.27 -8.96
C PRO A 69 -0.55 18.13 -9.66
N ASP A 70 -0.64 18.64 -10.89
CA ASP A 70 -1.78 18.35 -11.78
C ASP A 70 -1.58 16.99 -12.44
N LEU A 71 -2.48 16.05 -12.13
CA LEU A 71 -2.41 14.65 -12.54
C LEU A 71 -3.41 14.33 -13.66
N ARG A 72 -3.96 15.34 -14.35
CA ARG A 72 -4.73 15.13 -15.58
C ARG A 72 -3.84 14.52 -16.65
N ALA A 73 -4.37 13.52 -17.35
CA ALA A 73 -3.58 12.66 -18.25
C ALA A 73 -2.67 13.40 -19.25
N PHE A 74 -3.11 14.55 -19.76
CA PHE A 74 -2.37 15.33 -20.76
C PHE A 74 -1.22 16.19 -20.18
N VAL A 75 -1.16 16.38 -18.86
CA VAL A 75 -0.12 17.17 -18.17
C VAL A 75 0.62 16.40 -17.07
N ALA A 76 0.07 15.28 -16.60
CA ALA A 76 0.58 14.52 -15.45
C ALA A 76 2.08 14.20 -15.56
N TYR A 77 2.56 13.78 -16.73
CA TYR A 77 3.97 13.45 -16.93
C TYR A 77 4.88 14.64 -16.62
N GLU A 78 4.62 15.77 -17.28
CA GLU A 78 5.40 17.00 -17.11
C GLU A 78 5.25 17.56 -15.69
N SER A 79 4.05 17.50 -15.10
CA SER A 79 3.83 17.92 -13.70
C SER A 79 4.66 17.09 -12.71
N LEU A 80 4.74 15.77 -12.89
CA LEU A 80 5.49 14.87 -12.02
C LEU A 80 7.00 15.15 -12.09
N TRP A 81 7.52 15.34 -13.30
CA TRP A 81 8.94 15.62 -13.53
C TRP A 81 9.34 17.03 -13.12
N SER A 82 8.61 18.05 -13.58
CA SER A 82 8.93 19.46 -13.27
C SER A 82 8.77 19.81 -11.80
N GLY A 83 7.89 19.09 -11.09
CA GLY A 83 7.70 19.23 -9.65
C GLY A 83 8.65 18.39 -8.79
N ASN A 84 9.60 17.68 -9.39
CA ASN A 84 10.58 16.84 -8.69
C ASN A 84 9.93 15.74 -7.83
N TYR A 85 8.83 15.15 -8.32
CA TYR A 85 8.13 14.06 -7.64
C TYR A 85 8.70 12.66 -7.94
N ILE A 86 9.63 12.60 -8.89
CA ILE A 86 10.23 11.37 -9.43
C ILE A 86 11.75 11.43 -9.20
N ASP A 87 12.29 10.37 -8.61
CA ASP A 87 13.72 10.10 -8.49
C ASP A 87 14.00 8.74 -9.10
N THR A 88 14.65 8.71 -10.27
CA THR A 88 15.01 7.46 -10.96
C THR A 88 16.33 6.85 -10.46
N LEU A 89 17.11 7.60 -9.68
CA LEU A 89 18.34 7.09 -9.05
C LEU A 89 18.02 6.35 -7.75
N VAL A 90 17.02 6.82 -7.02
CA VAL A 90 16.53 6.20 -5.78
C VAL A 90 14.98 6.09 -5.84
N PRO A 91 14.42 5.14 -6.61
CA PRO A 91 12.99 5.05 -6.92
C PRO A 91 12.04 5.08 -5.71
N ASP A 92 12.38 4.36 -4.64
CA ASP A 92 11.61 4.32 -3.39
C ASP A 92 11.63 5.64 -2.61
N GLN A 93 12.56 6.56 -2.95
CA GLN A 93 12.61 7.92 -2.40
C GLN A 93 11.84 8.94 -3.24
N SER A 94 11.27 8.53 -4.37
CA SER A 94 10.36 9.39 -5.15
C SER A 94 9.19 9.85 -4.30
N GLU A 95 8.94 11.16 -4.27
CA GLU A 95 7.86 11.73 -3.46
C GLU A 95 6.49 11.14 -3.83
N LEU A 96 6.24 10.90 -5.12
CA LEU A 96 5.03 10.21 -5.59
C LEU A 96 4.85 8.86 -4.87
N TYR A 97 5.90 8.02 -4.89
CA TYR A 97 5.85 6.69 -4.28
C TYR A 97 5.69 6.75 -2.76
N GLN A 98 6.39 7.66 -2.08
CA GLN A 98 6.31 7.80 -0.63
C GLN A 98 4.91 8.23 -0.16
N TRP A 99 4.25 9.13 -0.89
CA TRP A 99 2.86 9.52 -0.62
C TRP A 99 1.88 8.35 -0.86
N MET A 100 2.04 7.65 -1.98
CA MET A 100 1.25 6.45 -2.32
C MET A 100 1.39 5.32 -1.30
N SER A 101 2.56 5.21 -0.69
CA SER A 101 2.87 4.19 0.31
C SER A 101 2.58 4.63 1.75
N GLY A 102 2.07 5.86 1.96
CA GLY A 102 1.76 6.37 3.29
C GLY A 102 2.99 6.70 4.15
N LEU A 103 4.17 6.84 3.54
CA LEU A 103 5.42 7.11 4.25
C LEU A 103 5.61 8.59 4.63
N LYS A 104 4.85 9.51 4.01
CA LYS A 104 4.89 10.96 4.26
C LYS A 104 3.78 11.49 5.18
N GLY A 105 2.87 10.64 5.67
CA GLY A 105 1.77 11.04 6.55
C GLY A 105 0.45 10.36 6.18
N LEU A 106 -0.63 11.14 6.02
CA LEU A 106 -1.87 10.60 5.47
C LEU A 106 -1.57 10.06 4.07
N PRO A 107 -1.90 8.78 3.77
CA PRO A 107 -1.67 8.23 2.45
C PRO A 107 -2.38 9.05 1.37
N MET A 108 -1.75 9.13 0.20
CA MET A 108 -2.40 9.62 -1.02
C MET A 108 -2.35 8.48 -2.04
N PRO A 109 -3.46 7.77 -2.26
CA PRO A 109 -4.81 8.30 -2.10
C PRO A 109 -5.36 8.15 -0.68
N VAL A 110 -6.34 9.01 -0.33
CA VAL A 110 -6.85 9.16 1.05
C VAL A 110 -7.57 7.93 1.58
N GLU A 111 -8.09 7.07 0.70
CA GLU A 111 -8.64 5.77 1.07
C GLU A 111 -7.59 4.78 1.62
N GLY A 112 -6.30 5.07 1.43
CA GLY A 112 -5.19 4.26 1.91
C GLY A 112 -4.25 3.80 0.80
N ALA A 113 -3.10 3.26 1.21
CA ALA A 113 -2.12 2.71 0.29
C ALA A 113 -2.66 1.45 -0.42
N ASN A 114 -2.39 1.34 -1.72
CA ASN A 114 -2.69 0.15 -2.51
C ASN A 114 -1.37 -0.47 -2.99
N ALA A 115 -0.97 -1.58 -2.38
CA ALA A 115 0.35 -2.14 -2.62
C ALA A 115 0.58 -2.61 -4.06
N THR A 116 -0.45 -3.10 -4.76
CA THR A 116 -0.36 -3.47 -6.19
C THR A 116 -0.09 -2.25 -7.06
N ASN A 117 -0.84 -1.16 -6.85
CA ASN A 117 -0.62 0.09 -7.61
C ASN A 117 0.76 0.69 -7.28
N ASN A 118 1.16 0.65 -6.01
CA ASN A 118 2.46 1.15 -5.57
C ASN A 118 3.61 0.38 -6.21
N ALA A 119 3.50 -0.94 -6.33
CA ALA A 119 4.50 -1.77 -6.99
C ALA A 119 4.62 -1.45 -8.50
N VAL A 120 3.50 -1.26 -9.20
CA VAL A 120 3.50 -0.84 -10.61
C VAL A 120 4.13 0.55 -10.79
N VAL A 121 3.80 1.51 -9.94
CA VAL A 121 4.39 2.86 -10.00
C VAL A 121 5.88 2.83 -9.66
N LEU A 122 6.28 2.07 -8.64
CA LEU A 122 7.69 1.90 -8.29
C LEU A 122 8.47 1.31 -9.46
N GLN A 123 7.96 0.24 -10.07
CA GLN A 123 8.62 -0.39 -11.21
C GLN A 123 8.71 0.55 -12.42
N TRP A 124 7.68 1.35 -12.68
CA TRP A 124 7.75 2.38 -13.73
C TRP A 124 8.88 3.38 -13.46
N ILE A 125 9.06 3.80 -12.21
CA ILE A 125 10.17 4.70 -11.83
C ILE A 125 11.53 4.02 -11.97
N GLU A 126 11.66 2.77 -11.51
CA GLU A 126 12.86 1.93 -11.68
C GLU A 126 13.23 1.76 -13.17
N GLN A 127 12.24 1.72 -14.05
CA GLN A 127 12.41 1.64 -15.51
C GLN A 127 12.70 2.99 -16.17
N GLY A 128 12.98 4.03 -15.38
CA GLY A 128 13.34 5.37 -15.85
C GLY A 128 12.15 6.30 -16.04
N ALA A 129 10.97 5.95 -15.52
CA ALA A 129 9.75 6.75 -15.57
C ALA A 129 9.46 7.32 -16.97
N LEU A 130 9.49 6.45 -17.99
CA LEU A 130 9.35 6.82 -19.41
C LEU A 130 7.93 7.30 -19.74
N ASN A 131 7.81 8.21 -20.71
CA ASN A 131 6.52 8.65 -21.28
C ASN A 131 6.13 7.78 -22.49
N ASN A 132 5.53 6.60 -22.25
CA ASN A 132 5.28 5.55 -23.25
C ASN A 132 3.86 4.98 -23.22
#